data_AF-A0A3D3R7R3-F1
#
_entry.id   AF-A0A3D3R7R3-F1
#
_cell.length_a   1.000
_cell.length_b   1.000
_cell.length_c   1.000
_cell.angle_alpha   90.00
_cell.angle_beta   90.00
_cell.angle_gamma   90.00
#
_symmetry.space_group_name_H-M   'P 1'
#
loop_
_entity.id
_entity.type
_entity.pdbx_description
1 polymer ?
#
loop_
_entity_poly.entity_id
_entity_poly.type
_entity_poly.pdbx_seq_one_letter_code
_entity_poly.pdbx_strand_id
1 'polypeptide(L)'
;MSERSRKTGRRPSFKIVVPVILFCTYYPYSWLILSKGAWTSYRWTWIKMWPALPGILPRALWFHDLSDGLALAGMYLISCLLIALMIYLAGLRSWMLVTVAVLVFVLSAVNSMIAYAFYRP
;
A
#
# COMPACT_ATOMS: atom_id res chain seq x y z
N MET A 1 19.25 33.55 -22.83
CA MET A 1 18.94 32.13 -23.15
C MET A 1 19.62 31.30 -22.07
N SER A 2 19.02 30.75 -21.01
CA SER A 2 17.67 30.28 -20.70
C SER A 2 17.44 30.53 -19.19
N GLU A 3 16.41 31.30 -18.84
CA GLU A 3 15.91 31.34 -17.47
C GLU A 3 15.25 29.99 -17.18
N ARG A 4 15.99 29.08 -16.54
CA ARG A 4 15.37 27.92 -15.87
C ARG A 4 14.48 28.48 -14.78
N SER A 5 13.19 28.60 -15.10
CA SER A 5 12.10 28.77 -14.14
C SER A 5 12.29 27.73 -13.03
N ARG A 6 12.92 28.15 -11.93
CA ARG A 6 12.93 27.41 -10.68
C ARG A 6 11.48 27.44 -10.23
N LYS A 7 10.68 26.47 -10.69
CA LYS A 7 9.40 26.12 -10.09
C LYS A 7 9.71 25.81 -8.63
N THR A 8 9.59 26.83 -7.78
CA THR A 8 9.53 26.71 -6.33
C THR A 8 8.50 25.64 -6.06
N GLY A 9 8.98 24.46 -5.64
CA GLY A 9 8.16 23.27 -5.56
C GLY A 9 7.06 23.49 -4.53
N ARG A 10 5.87 23.89 -4.99
CA ARG A 10 4.70 24.05 -4.14
C ARG A 10 4.43 22.69 -3.50
N ARG A 11 4.40 22.65 -2.17
CA ARG A 11 4.06 21.41 -1.46
C ARG A 11 2.67 20.94 -1.91
N PRO A 12 2.50 19.67 -2.26
CA PRO A 12 1.20 19.16 -2.67
C PRO A 12 0.25 19.23 -1.47
N SER A 13 -1.01 19.56 -1.73
CA SER A 13 -2.03 19.61 -0.68
C SER A 13 -2.25 18.22 -0.09
N PHE A 14 -2.38 18.12 1.23
CA PHE A 14 -2.67 16.87 1.92
C PHE A 14 -3.94 16.17 1.39
N LYS A 15 -4.92 16.97 0.94
CA LYS A 15 -6.16 16.51 0.29
C LYS A 15 -5.91 15.75 -1.03
N ILE A 16 -4.75 15.94 -1.67
CA ILE A 16 -4.33 15.22 -2.88
C ILE A 16 -3.41 14.06 -2.50
N VAL A 17 -2.43 14.31 -1.61
CA VAL A 17 -1.44 13.31 -1.22
C VAL A 17 -2.10 12.07 -0.63
N VAL A 18 -3.02 12.25 0.33
CA VAL A 18 -3.68 11.12 1.02
C VAL A 18 -4.42 10.20 0.05
N PRO A 19 -5.38 10.68 -0.77
CA PRO A 19 -6.10 9.78 -1.68
C PRO A 19 -5.19 9.16 -2.74
N VAL A 20 -4.18 9.88 -3.22
CA VAL A 20 -3.22 9.31 -4.19
C VAL A 20 -2.44 8.16 -3.57
N ILE A 21 -1.86 8.35 -2.38
CA ILE A 21 -1.08 7.30 -1.72
C ILE A 21 -1.98 6.12 -1.33
N LEU A 22 -3.18 6.36 -0.80
CA LEU A 22 -4.13 5.30 -0.49
C LEU A 22 -4.55 4.53 -1.74
N PHE A 23 -4.83 5.23 -2.85
CA PHE A 23 -5.15 4.60 -4.12
C PHE A 23 -3.99 3.73 -4.62
N CYS A 24 -2.77 4.29 -4.69
CA CYS A 24 -1.59 3.54 -5.10
C CYS A 24 -1.31 2.34 -4.20
N THR A 25 -1.61 2.45 -2.91
CA THR A 25 -1.39 1.38 -1.93
C THR A 25 -2.40 0.25 -2.09
N TYR A 26 -3.69 0.57 -2.24
CA TYR A 26 -4.77 -0.42 -2.13
C TYR A 26 -5.39 -0.85 -3.46
N TYR A 27 -5.32 -0.03 -4.50
CA TYR A 27 -5.84 -0.37 -5.82
C TYR A 27 -5.29 -1.69 -6.38
N PRO A 28 -4.00 -2.04 -6.21
CA PRO A 28 -3.48 -3.31 -6.70
C PRO A 28 -4.16 -4.56 -6.12
N TYR A 29 -4.84 -4.44 -4.97
CA TYR A 29 -5.59 -5.55 -4.34
C TYR A 29 -7.06 -5.60 -4.76
N SER A 30 -7.49 -4.74 -5.69
CA SER A 30 -8.88 -4.69 -6.18
C SER A 30 -9.37 -6.02 -6.77
N TRP A 31 -8.46 -6.92 -7.14
CA TRP A 31 -8.78 -8.30 -7.53
C TRP A 31 -9.57 -9.06 -6.45
N LEU A 32 -9.45 -8.70 -5.17
CA LEU A 32 -10.28 -9.27 -4.09
C LEU A 32 -11.76 -9.00 -4.27
N ILE A 33 -12.14 -7.95 -5.01
CA ILE A 33 -13.54 -7.59 -5.32
C ILE A 33 -13.88 -7.97 -6.76
N LEU A 34 -12.93 -7.80 -7.68
CA LEU A 34 -13.17 -7.98 -9.11
C LEU A 34 -12.99 -9.44 -9.60
N SER A 35 -12.43 -10.33 -8.78
CA SER A 35 -12.31 -11.76 -9.09
C SER A 35 -13.69 -12.40 -9.31
N LYS A 36 -13.81 -13.18 -10.40
CA LYS A 36 -15.02 -13.93 -10.78
C LYS A 36 -15.34 -15.13 -9.87
N GLY A 37 -14.50 -15.43 -8.87
CA GLY A 37 -14.70 -16.54 -7.95
C GLY A 37 -15.90 -16.34 -7.02
N ALA A 38 -16.44 -17.43 -6.47
CA ALA A 38 -17.54 -17.38 -5.51
C ALA A 38 -17.16 -16.53 -4.28
N TRP A 39 -18.16 -15.84 -3.71
CA TRP A 39 -18.03 -15.08 -2.46
C TRP A 39 -18.00 -16.01 -1.26
N THR A 40 -16.87 -16.69 -1.08
CA THR A 40 -16.65 -17.64 0.02
C THR A 40 -16.25 -16.94 1.31
N SER A 41 -16.42 -17.61 2.46
CA SER A 41 -15.92 -17.14 3.75
C SER A 41 -14.41 -16.85 3.72
N TYR A 42 -13.65 -17.62 2.92
CA TYR A 42 -12.22 -17.39 2.69
C TYR A 42 -11.94 -16.03 2.04
N ARG A 43 -12.66 -15.69 0.97
CA ARG A 43 -12.56 -14.37 0.31
C ARG A 43 -12.90 -13.23 1.27
N TRP A 44 -13.92 -13.41 2.11
CA TRP A 44 -14.28 -12.45 3.13
C TRP A 44 -13.19 -12.24 4.18
N THR A 45 -12.46 -13.30 4.57
CA THR A 45 -11.31 -13.18 5.47
C THR A 45 -10.23 -12.27 4.86
N TRP A 46 -9.90 -12.46 3.58
CA TRP A 46 -8.92 -11.61 2.89
C TRP A 46 -9.39 -10.16 2.77
N ILE A 47 -10.67 -9.93 2.51
CA ILE A 47 -11.24 -8.57 2.47
C ILE A 47 -11.17 -7.89 3.84
N LYS A 48 -11.45 -8.64 4.93
CA LYS A 48 -11.30 -8.11 6.30
C LYS A 48 -9.84 -7.79 6.63
N MET A 49 -8.90 -8.55 6.08
CA MET A 49 -7.46 -8.32 6.23
C MET A 49 -6.92 -7.24 5.29
N TRP A 50 -7.71 -6.74 4.33
CA TRP A 50 -7.27 -5.82 3.28
C TRP A 50 -6.49 -4.60 3.80
N PRO A 51 -6.90 -3.92 4.89
CA PRO A 51 -6.14 -2.78 5.40
C PRO A 51 -4.75 -3.16 5.93
N ALA A 52 -4.52 -4.42 6.29
CA ALA A 52 -3.24 -4.94 6.77
C ALA A 52 -2.38 -5.59 5.68
N LEU A 53 -2.90 -5.78 4.47
CA LEU A 53 -2.18 -6.44 3.37
C LEU A 53 -0.87 -5.77 2.94
N PRO A 54 -0.73 -4.42 2.99
CA PRO A 54 0.57 -3.80 2.75
C PRO A 54 1.68 -4.33 3.66
N GLY A 55 1.33 -4.80 4.87
CA GLY A 55 2.23 -5.42 5.84
C GLY A 55 2.42 -6.94 5.69
N ILE A 56 1.94 -7.58 4.61
CA ILE A 56 2.04 -9.04 4.45
C ILE A 56 3.47 -9.53 4.21
N LEU A 57 4.30 -8.79 3.44
CA LEU A 57 5.70 -9.15 3.22
C LEU A 57 6.50 -9.19 4.53
N PRO A 58 6.37 -8.16 5.41
CA PRO A 58 6.99 -8.22 6.73
C PRO A 58 6.58 -9.44 7.56
N ARG A 59 5.31 -9.86 7.50
CA ARG A 59 4.86 -11.08 8.17
C ARG A 59 5.54 -12.32 7.60
N ALA A 60 5.56 -12.44 6.27
CA ALA A 60 6.15 -13.58 5.58
C ALA A 60 7.67 -13.72 5.84
N LEU A 61 8.37 -12.61 6.07
CA LEU A 61 9.83 -12.61 6.26
C LEU A 61 10.28 -12.65 7.73
N TRP A 62 9.62 -11.93 8.64
CA TRP A 62 10.12 -11.72 10.00
C TRP A 62 9.24 -12.23 11.13
N PHE A 63 7.98 -12.57 10.87
CA PHE A 63 7.01 -12.91 11.93
C PHE A 63 6.38 -14.29 11.76
N HIS A 64 7.12 -15.23 11.16
CA HIS A 64 6.63 -16.60 10.96
C HIS A 64 6.45 -17.37 12.29
N ASP A 65 7.21 -17.02 13.33
CA ASP A 65 7.16 -17.68 14.64
C ASP A 65 6.14 -17.08 15.62
N LEU A 66 5.45 -15.99 15.24
CA LEU A 66 4.47 -15.34 16.11
C LEU A 66 3.08 -15.98 15.99
N SER A 67 2.32 -15.94 17.08
CA SER A 67 0.92 -16.35 17.07
C SER A 67 0.12 -15.50 16.06
N ASP A 68 -0.87 -16.10 15.41
CA ASP A 68 -1.62 -15.47 14.31
C ASP A 68 -2.21 -14.10 14.68
N GLY A 69 -2.66 -13.93 15.92
CA GLY A 69 -3.19 -12.66 16.43
C GLY A 69 -2.12 -11.57 16.54
N LEU A 70 -0.94 -11.90 17.06
CA LEU A 70 0.18 -10.96 17.16
C LEU A 70 0.74 -10.62 15.78
N ALA A 71 0.86 -11.61 14.90
CA ALA A 71 1.30 -11.41 13.53
C ALA A 71 0.35 -10.46 12.78
N LEU A 72 -0.97 -10.65 12.93
CA LEU A 72 -1.96 -9.75 12.33
C LEU A 72 -1.89 -8.33 12.91
N ALA A 73 -1.80 -8.19 14.23
CA ALA A 73 -1.64 -6.87 14.87
C ALA A 73 -0.37 -6.16 14.38
N GLY A 74 0.74 -6.89 14.23
CA GLY A 74 1.98 -6.39 13.64
C GLY A 74 1.79 -5.93 12.20
N MET A 75 1.09 -6.71 11.36
CA MET A 75 0.77 -6.32 9.98
C MET A 75 -0.01 -5.00 9.91
N TYR A 76 -1.00 -4.82 10.78
CA TYR A 76 -1.78 -3.57 10.87
C TYR A 76 -0.89 -2.40 11.25
N LEU A 77 -0.08 -2.56 12.30
CA LEU A 77 0.83 -1.51 12.75
C LEU A 77 1.82 -1.11 11.64
N ILE A 78 2.44 -2.09 10.99
CA ILE A 78 3.40 -1.84 9.90
C ILE A 78 2.72 -1.18 8.71
N SER A 79 1.51 -1.61 8.34
CA SER A 79 0.74 -0.99 7.26
C SER A 79 0.44 0.48 7.56
N CYS A 80 -0.02 0.78 8.78
CA CYS A 80 -0.27 2.16 9.22
C CYS A 80 1.01 3.01 9.19
N LEU A 81 2.13 2.50 9.71
CA LEU A 81 3.40 3.21 9.73
C LEU A 81 3.93 3.46 8.31
N LEU A 82 3.86 2.46 7.43
CA LEU A 82 4.27 2.60 6.02
C LEU A 82 3.42 3.64 5.31
N ILE A 83 2.10 3.58 5.42
CA ILE A 83 1.20 4.55 4.78
C ILE A 83 1.45 5.96 5.31
N ALA A 84 1.59 6.13 6.63
CA ALA A 84 1.90 7.42 7.24
C ALA A 84 3.23 7.98 6.74
N LEU A 85 4.27 7.13 6.65
CA LEU A 85 5.59 7.49 6.13
C LEU A 85 5.51 7.89 4.65
N MET A 86 4.78 7.14 3.82
CA MET A 86 4.63 7.45 2.40
C MET A 86 3.88 8.76 2.18
N ILE A 87 2.81 9.02 2.95
CA ILE A 87 2.09 10.30 2.94
C ILE A 87 3.02 11.45 3.36
N TYR A 88 3.80 11.26 4.42
CA TYR A 88 4.78 12.25 4.88
C TYR A 88 5.80 12.57 3.78
N LEU A 89 6.45 11.54 3.21
CA LEU A 89 7.45 11.71 2.15
C LEU A 89 6.87 12.37 0.89
N ALA A 90 5.68 11.94 0.47
CA ALA A 90 4.99 12.52 -0.68
C ALA A 90 4.55 13.98 -0.45
N GLY A 91 4.34 14.39 0.80
CA GLY A 91 4.00 15.75 1.19
C GLY A 91 5.18 16.74 1.19
N LEU A 92 6.42 16.26 1.21
CA LEU A 92 7.61 17.12 1.34
C LEU A 92 7.83 18.01 0.12
N ARG A 93 7.64 17.47 -1.10
CA ARG A 93 7.86 18.20 -2.36
C ARG A 93 7.03 17.62 -3.50
N SER A 94 6.62 18.45 -4.46
CA SER A 94 5.73 18.02 -5.56
C SER A 94 6.29 16.90 -6.43
N TRP A 95 7.60 16.87 -6.71
CA TRP A 95 8.21 15.77 -7.45
C TRP A 95 8.26 14.47 -6.64
N MET A 96 8.41 14.58 -5.30
CA MET A 96 8.41 13.42 -4.41
C MET A 96 7.05 12.74 -4.38
N LEU A 97 5.94 13.48 -4.51
CA LEU A 97 4.62 12.86 -4.65
C LEU A 97 4.59 11.90 -5.85
N VAL A 98 5.07 12.33 -7.02
CA VAL A 98 5.08 11.50 -8.23
C VAL A 98 5.99 10.29 -8.03
N THR A 99 7.21 10.50 -7.55
CA THR A 99 8.17 9.40 -7.32
C THR A 99 7.65 8.39 -6.30
N VAL A 100 7.15 8.86 -5.14
CA VAL A 100 6.60 8.01 -4.09
C VAL A 100 5.35 7.30 -4.57
N ALA A 101 4.44 7.95 -5.29
CA ALA A 101 3.23 7.30 -5.81
C ALA A 101 3.57 6.16 -6.78
N VAL A 102 4.52 6.36 -7.71
CA VAL A 102 4.98 5.32 -8.62
C VAL A 102 5.64 4.17 -7.86
N LEU A 103 6.55 4.46 -6.93
CA LEU A 103 7.22 3.44 -6.13
C LEU A 103 6.24 2.64 -5.28
N VAL A 104 5.34 3.31 -4.57
CA VAL A 104 4.29 2.69 -3.75
C VAL A 104 3.39 1.82 -4.61
N PHE A 105 2.97 2.29 -5.78
CA PHE A 105 2.13 1.50 -6.67
C PHE A 105 2.83 0.22 -7.14
N VAL A 106 4.10 0.31 -7.57
CA VAL A 106 4.88 -0.85 -8.01
C VAL A 106 5.09 -1.83 -6.86
N LEU A 107 5.50 -1.35 -5.68
CA LEU A 107 5.70 -2.19 -4.50
C LEU A 107 4.39 -2.87 -4.07
N SER A 108 3.28 -2.12 -4.03
CA SER A 108 1.97 -2.68 -3.72
C SER A 108 1.47 -3.65 -4.79
N ALA A 109 1.80 -3.46 -6.07
CA ALA A 109 1.48 -4.40 -7.12
C ALA A 109 2.23 -5.73 -6.95
N VAL A 110 3.55 -5.68 -6.67
CA VAL A 110 4.34 -6.88 -6.37
C VAL A 110 3.81 -7.58 -5.13
N ASN A 111 3.56 -6.84 -4.05
CA ASN A 111 3.02 -7.40 -2.81
C ASN A 111 1.61 -7.98 -3.00
N SER A 112 0.80 -7.35 -3.85
CA SER A 112 -0.52 -7.85 -4.24
C SER A 112 -0.46 -9.14 -5.07
N MET A 113 0.52 -9.28 -5.96
CA MET A 113 0.74 -10.53 -6.70
C MET A 113 1.14 -11.67 -5.76
N ILE A 114 1.97 -11.39 -4.76
CA ILE A 114 2.34 -12.37 -3.72
C ILE A 114 1.11 -12.75 -2.90
N ALA A 115 0.31 -11.76 -2.47
CA ALA A 115 -0.96 -12.00 -1.79
C ALA A 115 -1.93 -12.84 -2.64
N TYR A 116 -2.00 -12.57 -3.95
CA TYR A 116 -2.83 -13.36 -4.87
C TYR A 116 -2.34 -14.80 -5.01
N ALA A 117 -1.02 -15.02 -5.04
CA ALA A 117 -0.43 -16.37 -5.06
C ALA A 117 -0.76 -17.14 -3.77
N PHE A 118 -0.76 -16.48 -2.61
CA PHE A 118 -1.21 -17.09 -1.35
C PHE A 118 -2.73 -17.29 -1.27
N TYR A 119 -3.50 -16.45 -1.98
CA TYR A 119 -4.96 -16.55 -2.06
C TYR A 119 -5.44 -17.69 -2.96
N ARG A 120 -4.72 -17.98 -4.04
CA ARG A 120 -5.07 -19.02 -5.01
C ARG A 120 -4.45 -20.34 -4.55
N PRO A 121 -5.24 -21.30 -4.02
CA PRO A 121 -4.74 -22.63 -3.72
C PRO A 121 -4.32 -23.38 -4.99
#